data_AF-A0A1D8P231-F1
#
_entry.id   AF-A0A1D8P231-F1
#
_cell.length_a   1.000
_cell.length_b   1.000
_cell.length_c   1.000
_cell.angle_alpha   90.00
_cell.angle_beta   90.00
_cell.angle_gamma   90.00
#
_symmetry.space_group_name_H-M   'P 1'
#
loop_
_entity.id
_entity.type
_entity.pdbx_description
1 polymer ?
#
loop_
_entity_poly.entity_id
_entity_poly.type
_entity_poly.pdbx_seq_one_letter_code
_entity_poly.pdbx_strand_id
1 'polypeptide(L)'
;MAVMAMLALLSWRSLDSMNRAQAFTKTRSDQVLRLQAALGQWRADLDALVETGEVDSMSFDGRVLRMTRRDSTEGGVQSPGLRVVAWTRMPAPLGDTEVPQWQRWQSPPLRQRNELARAWTRAQQWGLGEKQGEGADPGDTSLPLIPIDAWVLSYHRGATWGNPLSSVGNEAETRRDTTGNAPNGVRLTLTLTPGQSLSGPVVLDWVQPTLTAGSP
;
A
#
# COMPACT_ATOMS: atom_id res chain seq x y z
N MET A 1 8.45 37.59 -50.93
CA MET A 1 8.58 36.16 -50.58
C MET A 1 8.71 35.87 -49.07
N ALA A 2 8.59 36.84 -48.15
CA ALA A 2 8.78 36.60 -46.71
C ALA A 2 7.51 36.14 -45.94
N VAL A 3 6.31 36.33 -46.51
CA VAL A 3 5.03 36.07 -45.81
C VAL A 3 4.66 34.58 -45.79
N MET A 4 5.06 33.81 -46.81
CA MET A 4 4.77 32.36 -46.88
C MET A 4 5.67 31.53 -45.95
N ALA A 5 6.83 32.05 -45.53
CA ALA A 5 7.71 31.37 -44.57
C ALA A 5 7.22 31.49 -43.11
N MET A 6 6.51 32.58 -42.78
CA MET A 6 6.04 32.84 -41.40
C MET A 6 4.86 31.93 -41.00
N LEU A 7 3.98 31.58 -41.96
CA LEU A 7 2.83 30.69 -41.73
C LEU A 7 3.25 29.22 -41.52
N ALA A 8 4.34 28.78 -42.13
CA ALA A 8 4.87 27.43 -41.95
C ALA A 8 5.54 27.22 -40.57
N LEU A 9 6.17 28.25 -40.00
CA LEU A 9 6.79 28.18 -38.67
C LEU A 9 5.77 28.18 -37.52
N LEU A 10 4.64 28.89 -37.70
CA LEU A 10 3.54 28.90 -36.73
C LEU A 10 2.75 27.58 -36.72
N SER A 11 2.58 26.92 -37.88
CA SER A 11 1.89 25.62 -37.94
C SER A 11 2.69 24.50 -37.26
N TRP A 12 4.01 24.49 -37.41
CA TRP A 12 4.88 23.48 -36.77
C TRP A 12 4.93 23.62 -35.25
N ARG A 13 4.96 24.87 -34.73
CA ARG A 13 4.88 25.12 -33.27
C ARG A 13 3.49 24.82 -32.70
N SER A 14 2.43 25.02 -33.49
CA SER A 14 1.07 24.66 -33.08
C SER A 14 0.89 23.14 -32.98
N LEU A 15 1.42 22.37 -33.93
CA LEU A 15 1.37 20.90 -33.90
C LEU A 15 2.20 20.32 -32.74
N ASP A 16 3.39 20.86 -32.51
CA ASP A 16 4.25 20.46 -31.39
C ASP A 16 3.62 20.78 -30.03
N SER A 17 2.96 21.95 -29.92
CA SER A 17 2.23 22.33 -28.70
C SER A 17 1.05 21.39 -28.39
N MET A 18 0.33 20.93 -29.42
CA MET A 18 -0.80 20.00 -29.25
C MET A 18 -0.32 18.58 -28.89
N ASN A 19 0.76 18.11 -29.53
CA ASN A 19 1.39 16.83 -29.17
C ASN A 19 1.89 16.84 -27.72
N ARG A 20 2.49 17.94 -27.28
CA ARG A 20 2.94 18.12 -25.89
C ARG A 20 1.78 18.14 -24.89
N ALA A 21 0.70 18.84 -25.22
CA ALA A 21 -0.51 18.88 -24.39
C ALA A 21 -1.18 17.50 -24.27
N GLN A 22 -1.24 16.74 -25.37
CA GLN A 22 -1.75 15.37 -25.36
C GLN A 22 -0.85 14.44 -24.53
N ALA A 23 0.48 14.54 -24.68
CA ALA A 23 1.43 13.77 -23.90
C ALA A 23 1.28 14.05 -22.39
N PHE A 24 1.18 15.33 -22.01
CA PHE A 24 0.94 15.73 -20.63
C PHE A 24 -0.37 15.17 -20.07
N THR A 25 -1.45 15.25 -20.84
CA THR A 25 -2.76 14.74 -20.44
C THR A 25 -2.71 13.22 -20.24
N LYS A 26 -2.06 12.48 -21.14
CA LYS A 26 -1.88 11.02 -21.01
C LYS A 26 -1.09 10.66 -19.76
N THR A 27 0.06 11.30 -19.54
CA THR A 27 0.90 11.06 -18.35
C THR A 27 0.14 11.33 -17.05
N ARG A 28 -0.66 12.40 -17.02
CA ARG A 28 -1.50 12.73 -15.87
C ARG A 28 -2.55 11.65 -15.61
N SER A 29 -3.26 11.21 -16.65
CA SER A 29 -4.26 10.13 -16.54
C SER A 29 -3.64 8.83 -16.04
N ASP A 30 -2.49 8.42 -16.59
CA ASP A 30 -1.78 7.21 -16.15
C ASP A 30 -1.37 7.28 -14.68
N GLN A 31 -0.90 8.45 -14.22
CA GLN A 31 -0.53 8.66 -12.82
C GLN A 31 -1.74 8.60 -11.89
N VAL A 32 -2.88 9.18 -12.29
CA VAL A 32 -4.14 9.06 -11.53
C VAL A 32 -4.59 7.61 -11.44
N LEU A 33 -4.54 6.87 -12.55
CA LEU A 33 -4.92 5.45 -12.58
C LEU A 33 -4.00 4.60 -11.69
N ARG A 34 -2.69 4.86 -11.69
CA ARG A 34 -1.75 4.18 -10.76
C ARG A 34 -2.05 4.48 -9.30
N LEU A 35 -2.32 5.75 -8.96
CA LEU A 35 -2.71 6.13 -7.60
C LEU A 35 -4.01 5.42 -7.19
N GLN A 36 -5.04 5.44 -8.04
CA GLN A 36 -6.31 4.76 -7.77
C GLN A 36 -6.12 3.25 -7.61
N ALA A 37 -5.30 2.61 -8.45
CA ALA A 37 -5.00 1.19 -8.34
C ALA A 37 -4.24 0.87 -7.04
N ALA A 38 -3.26 1.69 -6.65
CA ALA A 38 -2.51 1.53 -5.41
C ALA A 38 -3.41 1.66 -4.17
N LEU A 39 -4.27 2.68 -4.13
CA LEU A 39 -5.24 2.88 -3.04
C LEU A 39 -6.31 1.78 -3.00
N GLY A 40 -6.75 1.30 -4.17
CA GLY A 40 -7.66 0.16 -4.29
C GLY A 40 -7.02 -1.13 -3.77
N GLN A 41 -5.77 -1.40 -4.13
CA GLN A 41 -5.02 -2.56 -3.64
C GLN A 41 -4.81 -2.51 -2.12
N TRP A 42 -4.47 -1.35 -1.58
CA TRP A 42 -4.36 -1.11 -0.14
C TRP A 42 -5.67 -1.46 0.57
N ARG A 43 -6.79 -0.92 0.09
CA ARG A 43 -8.11 -1.23 0.66
C ARG A 43 -8.44 -2.71 0.55
N ALA A 44 -8.14 -3.35 -0.58
CA ALA A 44 -8.40 -4.76 -0.80
C ALA A 44 -7.55 -5.68 0.10
N ASP A 45 -6.36 -5.25 0.53
CA ASP A 45 -5.59 -5.96 1.56
C ASP A 45 -6.24 -5.86 2.94
N LEU A 46 -6.73 -4.66 3.30
CA LEU A 46 -7.44 -4.43 4.57
C LEU A 46 -8.79 -5.17 4.63
N ASP A 47 -9.58 -5.11 3.56
CA ASP A 47 -10.89 -5.79 3.47
C ASP A 47 -10.76 -7.32 3.58
N ALA A 48 -9.58 -7.88 3.27
CA ALA A 48 -9.31 -9.31 3.28
C ALA A 48 -8.56 -9.79 4.55
N LEU A 49 -8.37 -8.92 5.55
CA LEU A 49 -7.72 -9.28 6.82
C LEU A 49 -8.38 -10.49 7.47
N VAL A 50 -7.55 -11.34 8.06
CA VAL A 50 -8.01 -12.54 8.77
C VAL A 50 -7.17 -12.78 10.01
N GLU A 51 -7.87 -13.12 11.08
CA GLU A 51 -7.30 -13.50 12.36
C GLU A 51 -7.16 -15.02 12.40
N THR A 52 -5.95 -15.50 12.66
CA THR A 52 -5.63 -16.94 12.66
C THR A 52 -5.31 -17.47 14.05
N GLY A 53 -5.01 -16.59 14.98
CA GLY A 53 -4.51 -16.93 16.31
C GLY A 53 -3.04 -17.39 16.37
N GLU A 54 -2.34 -17.44 15.24
CA GLU A 54 -0.93 -17.90 15.19
C GLU A 54 0.06 -16.72 15.24
N VAL A 55 -0.27 -15.66 14.51
CA VAL A 55 0.46 -14.40 14.41
C VAL A 55 -0.57 -13.28 14.43
N ASP A 56 -0.13 -12.04 14.67
CA ASP A 56 -1.00 -10.88 14.55
C ASP A 56 -1.67 -10.84 13.16
N SER A 57 -2.94 -10.45 13.09
CA SER A 57 -3.60 -10.21 11.81
C SER A 57 -3.04 -8.98 11.10
N MET A 58 -2.58 -7.99 11.88
CA MET A 58 -1.98 -6.75 11.41
C MET A 58 -0.94 -6.26 12.43
N SER A 59 0.22 -5.81 11.94
CA SER A 59 1.25 -5.21 12.78
C SER A 59 2.00 -4.12 12.03
N PHE A 60 2.13 -2.94 12.65
CA PHE A 60 2.92 -1.83 12.12
C PHE A 60 4.03 -1.49 13.11
N ASP A 61 5.28 -1.48 12.65
CA ASP A 61 6.45 -1.20 13.49
C ASP A 61 6.93 0.27 13.41
N GLY A 62 6.16 1.14 12.74
CA GLY A 62 6.55 2.52 12.42
C GLY A 62 7.14 2.69 11.01
N ARG A 63 7.53 1.61 10.34
CA ARG A 63 8.12 1.61 8.99
C ARG A 63 7.48 0.62 8.04
N VAL A 64 7.16 -0.59 8.50
CA VAL A 64 6.63 -1.71 7.75
C VAL A 64 5.28 -2.10 8.36
N LEU A 65 4.23 -2.10 7.54
CA LEU A 65 2.95 -2.72 7.90
C LEU A 65 2.95 -4.15 7.36
N ARG A 66 2.68 -5.13 8.21
CA ARG A 66 2.46 -6.53 7.84
C ARG A 66 1.03 -6.91 8.14
N MET A 67 0.44 -7.74 7.28
CA MET A 67 -0.93 -8.20 7.41
C MET A 67 -1.05 -9.66 6.99
N THR A 68 -1.88 -10.40 7.71
CA THR A 68 -2.38 -11.72 7.32
C THR A 68 -3.73 -11.53 6.64
N ARG A 69 -3.85 -12.00 5.40
CA ARG A 69 -5.10 -11.88 4.62
C ARG A 69 -5.49 -13.19 3.96
N ARG A 70 -6.76 -13.28 3.58
CA ARG A 70 -7.27 -14.32 2.66
C ARG A 70 -6.67 -14.13 1.27
N ASP A 71 -6.38 -15.22 0.58
CA ASP A 71 -6.00 -15.16 -0.84
C ASP A 71 -7.16 -14.57 -1.65
N SER A 72 -6.87 -13.66 -2.59
CA SER A 72 -7.87 -13.03 -3.45
C SER A 72 -8.60 -14.00 -4.39
N THR A 73 -8.02 -15.18 -4.63
CA THR A 73 -8.63 -16.25 -5.43
C THR A 73 -9.41 -17.26 -4.57
N GLU A 74 -9.52 -17.02 -3.25
CA GLU A 74 -10.36 -17.82 -2.37
C GLU A 74 -11.84 -17.71 -2.79
N GLY A 75 -12.45 -18.87 -3.07
CA GLY A 75 -13.86 -19.01 -3.43
C GLY A 75 -14.41 -20.34 -2.95
N GLY A 76 -15.73 -20.54 -3.05
CA GLY A 76 -16.43 -21.69 -2.43
C GLY A 76 -15.96 -23.10 -2.85
N VAL A 77 -15.14 -23.22 -3.89
CA VAL A 77 -14.62 -24.51 -4.40
C VAL A 77 -13.10 -24.64 -4.26
N GLN A 78 -12.36 -23.53 -4.12
CA GLN A 78 -10.91 -23.55 -3.91
C GLN A 78 -10.51 -22.52 -2.85
N SER A 79 -9.84 -22.99 -1.79
CA SER A 79 -9.12 -22.12 -0.86
C SER A 79 -7.62 -22.27 -1.13
N PRO A 80 -6.98 -21.28 -1.79
CA PRO A 80 -5.53 -21.26 -1.96
C PRO A 80 -4.80 -21.23 -0.61
N GLY A 81 -5.46 -20.73 0.43
CA GLY A 81 -4.94 -20.55 1.77
C GLY A 81 -4.83 -19.07 2.12
N LEU A 82 -3.89 -18.76 3.01
CA LEU A 82 -3.60 -17.43 3.50
C LEU A 82 -2.46 -16.78 2.72
N ARG A 83 -2.33 -15.47 2.83
CA ARG A 83 -1.13 -14.75 2.39
C ARG A 83 -0.67 -13.78 3.47
N VAL A 84 0.64 -13.55 3.50
CA VAL A 84 1.21 -12.39 4.18
C VAL A 84 1.45 -11.33 3.13
N VAL A 85 1.02 -10.11 3.44
CA VAL A 85 1.33 -8.92 2.64
C VAL A 85 2.03 -7.90 3.51
N ALA A 86 2.89 -7.11 2.90
CA ALA A 86 3.56 -6.02 3.59
C ALA A 86 3.60 -4.76 2.74
N TRP A 87 3.57 -3.63 3.44
CA TRP A 87 3.63 -2.31 2.85
C TRP A 87 4.72 -1.52 3.53
N THR A 88 5.47 -0.75 2.75
CA THR A 88 6.48 0.16 3.27
C THR A 88 6.76 1.26 2.26
N ARG A 89 7.33 2.37 2.75
CA ARG A 89 8.04 3.30 1.89
C ARG A 89 9.48 2.82 1.75
N MET A 90 9.82 2.35 0.56
CA MET A 90 11.20 1.97 0.24
C MET A 90 12.00 3.22 -0.12
N PRO A 91 13.22 3.38 0.43
CA PRO A 91 14.12 4.42 -0.06
C PRO A 91 14.42 4.21 -1.54
N ALA A 92 14.83 5.29 -2.21
CA ALA A 92 15.38 5.16 -3.55
C ALA A 92 16.59 4.21 -3.53
N PRO A 93 16.70 3.27 -4.48
CA PRO A 93 17.95 2.56 -4.73
C PRO A 93 19.10 3.55 -4.95
N LEU A 94 20.35 3.13 -4.70
CA LEU A 94 21.49 4.04 -4.89
C LEU A 94 21.59 4.52 -6.35
N GLY A 95 21.37 5.82 -6.58
CA GLY A 95 21.50 6.52 -7.87
C GLY A 95 20.78 7.88 -7.85
N ASP A 96 21.30 8.88 -8.59
CA ASP A 96 20.88 10.30 -8.48
C ASP A 96 19.47 10.60 -9.05
N THR A 97 18.81 9.63 -9.69
CA THR A 97 17.58 9.85 -10.48
C THR A 97 16.34 9.15 -9.93
N GLU A 98 16.45 8.36 -8.86
CA GLU A 98 15.32 7.59 -8.32
C GLU A 98 14.72 8.23 -7.08
N VAL A 99 13.39 8.14 -6.99
CA VAL A 99 12.60 8.69 -5.88
C VAL A 99 12.05 7.56 -5.00
N PRO A 100 11.91 7.79 -3.69
CA PRO A 100 11.33 6.82 -2.75
C PRO A 100 9.96 6.32 -3.24
N GLN A 101 9.73 5.01 -3.13
CA GLN A 101 8.52 4.36 -3.62
C GLN A 101 7.71 3.79 -2.47
N TRP A 102 6.39 3.97 -2.52
CA TRP A 102 5.48 3.11 -1.79
C TRP A 102 5.44 1.75 -2.47
N GLN A 103 5.74 0.69 -1.73
CA GLN A 103 5.83 -0.66 -2.28
C GLN A 103 4.95 -1.62 -1.50
N ARG A 104 4.52 -2.67 -2.21
CA ARG A 104 3.81 -3.80 -1.65
C ARG A 104 4.59 -5.08 -1.90
N TRP A 105 4.76 -5.87 -0.84
CA TRP A 105 5.27 -7.24 -0.90
C TRP A 105 4.17 -8.24 -0.58
N GLN A 106 4.31 -9.44 -1.13
CA GLN A 106 3.36 -10.54 -0.97
C GLN A 106 4.09 -11.89 -0.98
N SER A 107 3.68 -12.79 -0.08
CA SER A 107 4.09 -14.19 -0.07
C SER A 107 3.33 -15.03 -1.12
N PRO A 108 3.80 -16.24 -1.46
CA PRO A 108 2.94 -17.27 -2.06
C PRO A 108 1.76 -17.65 -1.13
N PRO A 109 0.75 -18.40 -1.63
CA PRO A 109 -0.29 -18.97 -0.77
C PRO A 109 0.30 -19.88 0.32
N LEU A 110 -0.19 -19.74 1.55
CA LEU A 110 0.29 -20.43 2.74
C LEU A 110 -0.83 -21.29 3.31
N ARG A 111 -0.53 -22.54 3.67
CA ARG A 111 -1.51 -23.48 4.23
C ARG A 111 -1.14 -23.96 5.63
N GLN A 112 0.11 -23.77 6.04
CA GLN A 112 0.61 -24.23 7.33
C GLN A 112 0.98 -23.06 8.24
N ARG A 113 0.86 -23.28 9.55
CA ARG A 113 1.19 -22.29 10.60
C ARG A 113 2.66 -21.85 10.57
N ASN A 114 3.56 -22.81 10.39
CA ASN A 114 5.00 -22.55 10.26
C ASN A 114 5.35 -21.74 8.98
N GLU A 115 4.66 -21.97 7.87
CA GLU A 115 4.80 -21.18 6.64
C GLU A 115 4.38 -19.73 6.87
N LEU A 116 3.26 -19.53 7.59
CA LEU A 116 2.76 -18.21 7.98
C LEU A 116 3.77 -17.44 8.83
N ALA A 117 4.28 -18.04 9.90
CA ALA A 117 5.28 -17.42 10.77
C ALA A 117 6.57 -17.05 10.00
N ARG A 118 7.05 -17.94 9.11
CA ARG A 118 8.22 -17.65 8.27
C ARG A 118 7.96 -16.50 7.30
N ALA A 119 6.81 -16.48 6.62
CA ALA A 119 6.45 -15.40 5.70
C ALA A 119 6.37 -14.03 6.41
N TRP A 120 5.90 -13.99 7.67
CA TRP A 120 5.90 -12.79 8.51
C TRP A 120 7.31 -12.24 8.79
N THR A 121 8.28 -13.13 9.02
CA THR A 121 9.69 -12.75 9.18
C THR A 121 10.27 -12.23 7.87
N ARG A 122 10.00 -12.91 6.75
CA ARG A 122 10.50 -12.51 5.42
C ARG A 122 9.93 -11.16 4.98
N ALA A 123 8.67 -10.91 5.26
CA ALA A 123 8.02 -9.61 5.04
C ALA A 123 8.71 -8.47 5.81
N GLN A 124 9.11 -8.72 7.06
CA GLN A 124 9.85 -7.75 7.87
C GLN A 124 11.23 -7.46 7.28
N GLN A 125 11.99 -8.51 6.96
CA GLN A 125 13.33 -8.39 6.37
C GLN A 125 13.29 -7.62 5.04
N TRP A 126 12.30 -7.93 4.18
CA TRP A 126 12.06 -7.18 2.96
C TRP A 126 11.81 -5.70 3.25
N GLY A 127 10.93 -5.37 4.19
CA GLY A 127 10.57 -3.99 4.50
C GLY A 127 11.72 -3.17 5.10
N LEU A 128 12.69 -3.84 5.72
CA LEU A 128 13.94 -3.26 6.19
C LEU A 128 14.95 -3.00 5.06
N GLY A 129 14.76 -3.61 3.88
CA GLY A 129 15.69 -3.55 2.75
C GLY A 129 16.83 -4.54 2.85
N GLU A 130 16.67 -5.58 3.67
CA GLU A 130 17.65 -6.66 3.77
C GLU A 130 17.64 -7.50 2.50
N LYS A 131 18.83 -7.86 2.02
CA LYS A 131 18.95 -8.82 0.91
C LYS A 131 18.45 -10.16 1.42
N GLN A 132 17.37 -10.67 0.82
CA GLN A 132 16.87 -12.00 1.15
C GLN A 132 17.93 -13.03 0.75
N GLY A 133 18.52 -13.72 1.74
CA GLY A 133 19.53 -14.77 1.58
C GLY A 133 18.89 -16.16 1.45
N GLU A 134 19.47 -17.17 2.13
CA GLU A 134 18.95 -18.56 2.18
C GLU A 134 17.51 -18.71 2.69
N GLY A 135 16.91 -17.64 3.19
CA GLY A 135 15.50 -17.58 3.61
C GLY A 135 14.53 -17.07 2.56
N ALA A 136 14.97 -16.66 1.37
CA ALA A 136 14.09 -16.16 0.30
C ALA A 136 13.14 -17.28 -0.19
N ASP A 137 11.89 -16.94 -0.48
CA ASP A 137 10.98 -17.82 -1.22
C ASP A 137 10.82 -17.27 -2.63
N PRO A 138 11.06 -18.06 -3.69
CA PRO A 138 10.95 -17.58 -5.06
C PRO A 138 9.52 -17.16 -5.45
N GLY A 139 8.50 -17.56 -4.68
CA GLY A 139 7.12 -17.14 -4.86
C GLY A 139 6.81 -15.75 -4.31
N ASP A 140 7.75 -15.10 -3.63
CA ASP A 140 7.60 -13.74 -3.16
C ASP A 140 7.52 -12.74 -4.32
N THR A 141 6.69 -11.72 -4.18
CA THR A 141 6.60 -10.64 -5.16
C THR A 141 6.66 -9.29 -4.47
N SER A 142 7.50 -8.39 -4.99
CA SER A 142 7.59 -6.99 -4.58
C SER A 142 7.19 -6.09 -5.74
N LEU A 143 6.28 -5.16 -5.50
CA LEU A 143 5.75 -4.26 -6.51
C LEU A 143 5.90 -2.80 -6.07
N PRO A 144 6.71 -1.99 -6.77
CA PRO A 144 6.66 -0.54 -6.62
C PRO A 144 5.37 0.02 -7.23
N LEU A 145 4.71 0.92 -6.51
CA LEU A 145 3.37 1.41 -6.88
C LEU A 145 3.40 2.89 -7.30
N ILE A 146 3.74 3.76 -6.36
CA ILE A 146 3.76 5.22 -6.55
C ILE A 146 4.88 5.85 -5.71
N PRO A 147 5.48 6.96 -6.18
CA PRO A 147 6.47 7.68 -5.38
C PRO A 147 5.82 8.53 -4.30
N ILE A 148 6.38 8.42 -3.11
CA ILE A 148 5.92 9.15 -1.92
C ILE A 148 7.11 9.63 -1.09
N ASP A 149 6.97 10.82 -0.52
CA ASP A 149 7.94 11.37 0.41
C ASP A 149 7.69 10.87 1.83
N ALA A 150 6.43 10.61 2.19
CA ALA A 150 6.04 10.11 3.49
C ALA A 150 4.81 9.21 3.42
N TRP A 151 4.72 8.29 4.37
CA TRP A 151 3.48 7.60 4.72
C TRP A 151 3.31 7.62 6.24
N VAL A 152 2.07 7.79 6.68
CA VAL A 152 1.71 7.78 8.10
C VAL A 152 0.46 6.94 8.26
N LEU A 153 0.48 6.07 9.27
CA LEU A 153 -0.68 5.29 9.69
C LEU A 153 -1.20 5.80 11.02
N SER A 154 -2.52 5.81 11.16
CA SER A 154 -3.20 6.00 12.44
C SER A 154 -4.27 4.94 12.58
N TYR A 155 -4.41 4.40 13.78
CA TYR A 155 -5.42 3.40 14.09
C TYR A 155 -6.54 4.02 14.90
N HIS A 156 -7.78 3.66 14.56
CA HIS A 156 -8.93 3.94 15.38
C HIS A 156 -9.15 2.76 16.33
N ARG A 157 -9.02 3.01 17.62
CA ARG A 157 -9.32 2.03 18.68
C ARG A 157 -10.23 2.70 19.71
N GLY A 158 -11.28 2.00 20.14
CA GLY A 158 -12.33 2.59 20.96
C GLY A 158 -12.98 3.78 20.25
N ALA A 159 -12.77 4.99 20.78
CA ALA A 159 -13.35 6.24 20.29
C ALA A 159 -12.31 7.26 19.76
N THR A 160 -11.04 6.86 19.60
CA THR A 160 -9.96 7.80 19.26
C THR A 160 -9.10 7.29 18.11
N TRP A 161 -8.64 8.23 17.28
CA TRP A 161 -7.54 8.01 16.35
C TRP A 161 -6.21 8.24 17.07
N GLY A 162 -5.29 7.28 16.95
CA GLY A 162 -3.99 7.34 17.60
C GLY A 162 -2.88 6.71 16.79
N ASN A 163 -1.65 6.85 17.29
CA ASN A 163 -0.50 6.18 16.72
C ASN A 163 -0.65 4.65 16.92
N PRO A 164 -0.43 3.82 15.89
CA PRO A 164 -0.52 2.37 15.99
C PRO A 164 0.34 1.74 17.11
N LEU A 165 1.48 2.36 17.42
CA LEU A 165 2.45 1.93 18.44
C LEU A 165 2.07 2.39 19.86
N SER A 166 1.03 3.22 20.02
CA SER A 166 0.52 3.60 21.33
C SER A 166 -0.39 2.52 21.91
N SER A 167 -0.29 2.30 23.22
CA SER A 167 -1.15 1.38 23.97
C SER A 167 -2.49 1.99 24.40
N VAL A 168 -2.68 3.30 24.20
CA VAL A 168 -3.90 4.03 24.58
C VAL A 168 -5.10 3.53 23.76
N GLY A 169 -6.21 3.20 24.42
CA GLY A 169 -7.44 2.74 23.77
C GLY A 169 -7.54 1.23 23.53
N ASN A 170 -6.55 0.45 23.95
CA ASN A 170 -6.60 -1.03 23.93
C ASN A 170 -7.38 -1.61 25.13
N GLU A 171 -7.88 -0.78 26.06
CA GLU A 171 -8.52 -1.25 27.30
C GLU A 171 -9.89 -1.93 27.06
N ALA A 172 -10.52 -1.69 25.90
CA ALA A 172 -11.79 -2.32 25.52
C ALA A 172 -11.61 -3.69 24.83
N GLU A 173 -10.41 -4.00 24.32
CA GLU A 173 -10.08 -5.27 23.65
C GLU A 173 -9.82 -6.42 24.64
N THR A 174 -9.68 -6.13 25.93
CA THR A 174 -9.37 -7.14 26.97
C THR A 174 -10.52 -8.13 27.24
N ARG A 175 -11.68 -8.00 26.59
CA ARG A 175 -12.84 -8.90 26.78
C ARG A 175 -13.09 -9.90 25.65
N ARG A 176 -12.37 -9.86 24.53
CA ARG A 176 -12.48 -10.87 23.47
C ARG A 176 -11.07 -11.26 23.01
N ASP A 177 -10.71 -12.50 23.31
CA ASP A 177 -9.62 -13.30 22.76
C ASP A 177 -8.31 -12.58 22.41
N THR A 178 -7.27 -12.94 23.13
CA THR A 178 -5.88 -12.45 23.07
C THR A 178 -5.16 -12.80 21.76
N THR A 179 -5.83 -12.76 20.61
CA THR A 179 -5.20 -13.08 19.31
C THR A 179 -5.82 -12.40 18.09
N GLY A 180 -6.60 -11.33 18.30
CA GLY A 180 -7.16 -10.50 17.23
C GLY A 180 -7.09 -9.02 17.58
N ASN A 181 -5.98 -8.36 17.21
CA ASN A 181 -5.71 -6.96 17.53
C ASN A 181 -5.86 -6.05 16.29
N ALA A 182 -6.80 -6.39 15.40
CA ALA A 182 -7.08 -5.55 14.24
C ALA A 182 -7.84 -4.29 14.70
N PRO A 183 -7.38 -3.07 14.35
CA PRO A 183 -8.05 -1.85 14.77
C PRO A 183 -9.41 -1.70 14.10
N ASN A 184 -10.34 -1.00 14.79
CA ASN A 184 -11.66 -0.65 14.25
C ASN A 184 -11.57 0.15 12.94
N GLY A 185 -10.48 0.89 12.75
CA GLY A 185 -10.22 1.61 11.51
C GLY A 185 -8.75 1.94 11.32
N VAL A 186 -8.38 2.17 10.06
CA VAL A 186 -7.03 2.54 9.65
C VAL A 186 -7.12 3.78 8.77
N ARG A 187 -6.40 4.83 9.17
CA ARG A 187 -6.18 6.03 8.37
C ARG A 187 -4.80 5.95 7.75
N LEU A 188 -4.76 6.00 6.43
CA LEU A 188 -3.56 6.14 5.63
C LEU A 188 -3.41 7.60 5.21
N THR A 189 -2.26 8.21 5.50
CA THR A 189 -1.87 9.51 4.93
C THR A 189 -0.60 9.34 4.11
N LEU A 190 -0.66 9.65 2.83
CA LEU A 190 0.47 9.63 1.90
C LEU A 190 0.84 11.06 1.50
N THR A 191 2.12 11.40 1.51
CA THR A 191 2.63 12.62 0.90
C THR A 191 3.25 12.26 -0.45
N LEU A 192 2.60 12.64 -1.55
CA LEU A 192 3.09 12.33 -2.90
C LEU A 192 4.34 13.16 -3.24
N THR A 193 5.34 12.53 -3.86
CA THR A 193 6.59 13.21 -4.25
C THR A 193 6.31 14.33 -5.28
N PRO A 194 6.84 15.55 -5.09
CA PRO A 194 6.73 16.65 -6.04
C PRO A 194 7.28 16.34 -7.44
N GLY A 195 6.84 17.08 -8.46
CA GLY A 195 7.30 16.88 -9.85
C GLY A 195 6.51 15.83 -10.64
N GLN A 196 5.55 15.17 -9.99
CA GLN A 196 4.49 14.39 -10.64
C GLN A 196 3.31 15.30 -11.02
N SER A 197 2.39 14.80 -11.85
CA SER A 197 1.14 15.53 -12.18
C SER A 197 0.19 15.65 -10.98
N LEU A 198 0.42 14.85 -9.93
CA LEU A 198 -0.27 14.87 -8.64
C LEU A 198 0.74 15.16 -7.54
N SER A 199 0.40 16.01 -6.57
CA SER A 199 1.28 16.33 -5.44
C SER A 199 0.46 16.65 -4.19
N GLY A 200 1.09 16.61 -3.02
CA GLY A 200 0.45 16.92 -1.75
C GLY A 200 -0.08 15.69 -1.00
N PRO A 201 -0.82 15.91 0.10
CA PRO A 201 -1.30 14.83 0.95
C PRO A 201 -2.54 14.14 0.36
N VAL A 202 -2.57 12.82 0.46
CA VAL A 202 -3.73 11.97 0.18
C VAL A 202 -4.09 11.25 1.47
N VAL A 203 -5.35 11.35 1.90
CA VAL A 203 -5.88 10.69 3.09
C VAL A 203 -6.93 9.68 2.68
N LEU A 204 -6.81 8.46 3.19
CA LEU A 204 -7.79 7.40 3.01
C LEU A 204 -8.11 6.78 4.36
N ASP A 205 -9.40 6.76 4.69
CA ASP A 205 -9.91 6.08 5.88
C ASP A 205 -10.56 4.76 5.51
N TRP A 206 -10.23 3.73 6.28
CA TRP A 206 -10.83 2.42 6.23
C TRP A 206 -11.44 2.08 7.59
N VAL A 207 -12.58 1.40 7.56
CA VAL A 207 -13.31 0.93 8.74
C VAL A 207 -13.50 -0.56 8.58
N GLN A 208 -13.26 -1.32 9.65
CA GLN A 208 -13.35 -2.77 9.63
C GLN A 208 -14.79 -3.21 9.27
N PRO A 209 -14.99 -4.01 8.21
CA PRO A 209 -16.33 -4.40 7.75
C PRO A 209 -17.15 -5.19 8.77
N THR A 210 -16.48 -5.92 9.67
CA THR A 210 -17.10 -6.75 10.70
C THR A 210 -17.49 -5.99 11.96
N LEU A 211 -17.29 -4.66 12.00
CA LEU A 211 -17.84 -3.81 13.05
C LEU A 211 -19.36 -3.84 12.99
N THR A 212 -19.96 -4.68 13.83
CA THR A 212 -21.37 -4.55 14.18
C THR A 212 -21.52 -3.22 14.91
N ALA A 213 -22.37 -2.32 14.40
CA ALA A 213 -22.68 -1.07 15.08
C ALA A 213 -23.05 -1.37 16.54
N GLY A 214 -22.26 -0.85 17.48
CA GLY A 214 -22.57 -0.96 18.89
C GLY A 214 -23.97 -0.42 19.13
N SER A 215 -24.82 -1.21 19.81
CA SER A 215 -26.12 -0.72 20.27
C SER A 215 -25.93 0.54 21.12
N PRO A 216 -26.87 1.49 21.05
CA PRO A 216 -26.80 2.79 21.72
C PRO A 216 -26.68 2.68 23.24
#